data_AF-A0A9N9KLP7-F1
#
_entry.id   AF-A0A9N9KLP7-F1
#
_cell.length_a   1.000
_cell.length_b   1.000
_cell.length_c   1.000
_cell.angle_alpha   90.00
_cell.angle_beta   90.00
_cell.angle_gamma   90.00
#
_symmetry.space_group_name_H-M   'P 1'
#
loop_
_entity.id
_entity.type
_entity.pdbx_description
1 polymer ?
#
loop_
_entity_poly.entity_id
_entity_poly.type
_entity_poly.pdbx_seq_one_letter_code
_entity_poly.pdbx_strand_id
1 'polypeptide(L)'
;MSEYKSNFVNRACVFINSGNDPMIQSQVINDPQQLIKLPFPPEINSHDLVILHPDGRAPKTSNAFIIYRKLFVETARAGGYNLPMNIISSMASRSWEQEPEEVKNEYKRIAKEAFNYRNELFPKIKPQKKRDQWKTVSFDKPSV
;
A
#
# COMPACT_ATOMS: atom_id res chain seq x y z
N MET A 1 28.32 -10.44 -13.08
CA MET A 1 27.48 -10.38 -11.87
C MET A 1 27.81 -9.08 -11.14
N SER A 2 27.03 -8.01 -11.32
CA SER A 2 27.27 -6.73 -10.62
C SER A 2 26.49 -6.69 -9.31
N GLU A 3 27.19 -6.62 -8.18
CA GLU A 3 26.63 -6.31 -6.86
C GLU A 3 26.13 -4.86 -6.82
N TYR A 4 24.81 -4.66 -6.76
CA TYR A 4 24.24 -3.37 -6.41
C TYR A 4 24.30 -3.21 -4.88
N LYS A 5 25.34 -2.53 -4.39
CA LYS A 5 25.37 -2.01 -3.02
C LYS A 5 24.40 -0.84 -2.91
N SER A 6 23.19 -1.14 -2.46
CA SER A 6 22.20 -0.15 -2.03
C SER A 6 22.72 0.56 -0.78
N ASN A 7 23.39 1.70 -0.98
CA ASN A 7 23.80 2.60 0.11
C ASN A 7 22.55 3.32 0.63
N PHE A 8 21.79 2.66 1.49
CA PHE A 8 20.63 3.26 2.13
C PHE A 8 21.05 3.92 3.44
N VAL A 9 20.98 5.26 3.47
CA VAL A 9 21.27 6.06 4.66
C VAL A 9 20.30 5.65 5.77
N ASN A 10 20.83 5.06 6.84
CA ASN A 10 20.08 4.76 8.06
C ASN A 10 19.64 6.07 8.72
N ARG A 11 18.46 6.57 8.35
CA ARG A 11 17.78 7.61 9.12
C ARG A 11 17.23 6.96 10.38
N ALA A 12 18.05 6.96 11.43
CA ALA A 12 17.64 6.69 12.80
C ALA A 12 16.40 7.53 13.12
N CYS A 13 15.25 6.89 13.29
CA CYS A 13 14.00 7.55 13.64
C CYS A 13 13.80 7.46 15.17
N VAL A 14 13.63 8.60 15.82
CA VAL A 14 13.51 8.76 17.27
C VAL A 14 12.02 8.85 17.64
N PHE A 15 11.59 8.11 18.67
CA PHE A 15 10.23 8.21 19.22
C PHE A 15 10.15 9.28 20.30
N ILE A 16 9.12 10.13 20.21
CA ILE A 16 8.64 10.94 21.31
C ILE A 16 7.40 10.23 21.84
N ASN A 17 7.54 9.53 22.96
CA ASN A 17 6.40 9.05 23.71
C ASN A 17 5.68 10.27 24.29
N SER A 18 4.44 10.51 23.84
CA SER A 18 3.55 11.49 24.47
C SER A 18 3.01 10.86 25.75
N GLY A 19 3.84 10.85 26.78
CA GLY A 19 3.59 10.28 28.10
C GLY A 19 4.85 10.46 28.92
N ASN A 20 4.82 11.44 29.82
CA ASN A 20 5.93 11.99 30.60
C ASN A 20 6.65 10.98 31.51
N ASP A 21 7.28 9.95 30.96
CA ASP A 21 8.12 9.02 31.72
C ASP A 21 9.59 9.11 31.25
N PRO A 22 10.48 9.74 32.04
CA PRO A 22 11.88 9.98 31.66
C PRO A 22 12.73 8.71 31.62
N MET A 23 12.20 7.53 31.97
CA MET A 23 12.96 6.27 31.93
C MET A 23 12.89 5.51 30.59
N ILE A 24 12.00 5.87 29.66
CA ILE A 24 11.91 5.15 28.38
C ILE A 24 12.84 5.80 27.35
N GLN A 25 14.04 5.24 27.24
CA GLN A 25 15.07 5.63 26.28
C GLN A 25 14.54 5.55 24.85
N SER A 26 14.74 6.61 24.06
CA SER A 26 14.41 6.65 22.64
C SER A 26 15.15 5.54 21.88
N GLN A 27 14.46 4.45 21.56
CA GLN A 27 15.06 3.34 20.81
C GLN A 27 15.09 3.68 19.32
N VAL A 28 16.31 3.77 18.79
CA VAL A 28 16.56 3.89 17.35
C VAL A 28 16.27 2.53 16.71
N ILE A 29 15.14 2.41 16.00
CA ILE A 29 14.85 1.20 15.23
C ILE A 29 15.71 1.21 13.97
N ASN A 30 16.74 0.36 13.96
CA ASN A 30 17.58 0.15 12.79
C ASN A 30 16.98 -0.86 11.80
N ASP A 31 16.03 -1.70 12.22
CA ASP A 31 15.45 -2.77 11.40
C ASP A 31 13.92 -2.88 11.54
N PRO A 32 13.14 -2.62 10.48
CA PRO A 32 11.68 -2.77 10.46
C PRO A 32 11.17 -4.17 10.82
N GLN A 33 11.93 -5.22 10.47
CA GLN A 33 11.48 -6.60 10.60
C GLN A 33 11.46 -7.09 12.04
N GLN A 34 12.34 -6.54 12.89
CA GLN A 34 12.47 -6.97 14.28
C GLN A 34 11.35 -6.43 15.17
N LEU A 35 10.63 -5.38 14.73
CA LEU A 35 9.62 -4.75 15.56
C LEU A 35 8.19 -5.22 15.27
N ILE A 36 7.84 -5.47 14.00
CA ILE A 36 6.46 -5.74 13.59
C ILE A 36 6.46 -6.98 12.70
N LYS A 37 6.19 -8.13 13.31
CA LYS A 37 5.95 -9.38 12.59
C LYS A 37 4.45 -9.52 12.36
N LEU A 38 4.05 -9.48 11.10
CA LEU A 38 2.66 -9.67 10.74
C LEU A 38 2.25 -11.13 10.94
N PRO A 39 1.05 -11.40 11.46
CA PRO A 39 0.50 -12.75 11.48
C PRO A 39 0.24 -13.22 10.04
N PHE A 40 0.59 -14.48 9.77
CA PHE A 40 0.25 -15.17 8.54
C PHE A 40 -0.38 -16.54 8.87
N PRO A 41 -1.53 -16.91 8.29
CA PRO A 41 -2.29 -16.16 7.27
C PRO A 41 -2.94 -14.89 7.84
N PRO A 42 -3.14 -13.84 7.02
CA PRO A 42 -3.82 -12.64 7.46
C PRO A 42 -5.32 -12.92 7.66
N GLU A 43 -5.86 -12.57 8.82
CA GLU A 43 -7.29 -12.65 9.13
C GLU A 43 -8.10 -11.50 8.49
N ILE A 44 -7.81 -11.16 7.23
CA ILE A 44 -8.41 -10.03 6.53
C ILE A 44 -9.51 -10.55 5.61
N ASN A 45 -10.75 -10.13 5.86
CA ASN A 45 -11.85 -10.40 4.96
C ASN A 45 -11.79 -9.47 3.73
N SER A 46 -11.93 -10.03 2.54
CA SER A 46 -11.88 -9.31 1.27
C SER A 46 -13.04 -8.30 1.12
N HIS A 47 -14.21 -8.59 1.68
CA HIS A 47 -15.42 -7.77 1.57
C HIS A 47 -15.34 -6.49 2.41
N ASP A 48 -14.72 -6.57 3.58
CA ASP A 48 -14.53 -5.42 4.49
C ASP A 48 -13.62 -4.34 3.91
N LEU A 49 -12.86 -4.68 2.87
CA LEU A 49 -12.01 -3.74 2.15
C LEU A 49 -12.80 -2.81 1.20
N VAL A 50 -14.07 -3.12 0.92
CA VAL A 50 -14.95 -2.35 0.03
C VAL A 50 -15.91 -1.51 0.87
N ILE A 51 -15.43 -0.37 1.35
CA ILE A 51 -16.23 0.54 2.19
C ILE A 51 -17.11 1.42 1.29
N LEU A 52 -18.44 1.31 1.42
CA LEU A 52 -19.39 2.18 0.71
C LEU A 52 -19.25 3.63 1.19
N HIS A 53 -19.06 4.57 0.25
CA HIS A 53 -19.16 5.99 0.57
C HIS A 53 -20.64 6.41 0.67
N PRO A 54 -21.03 7.22 1.68
CA PRO A 54 -22.40 7.75 1.80
C PRO A 54 -22.87 8.52 0.55
N ASP A 55 -21.92 9.08 -0.18
CA ASP A 55 -22.08 9.86 -1.42
C ASP A 55 -22.37 8.99 -2.66
N GLY A 56 -22.61 7.69 -2.50
CA GLY A 56 -22.94 6.75 -3.59
C GLY A 56 -21.79 6.49 -4.58
N ARG A 57 -20.63 7.14 -4.41
CA ARG A 57 -19.45 6.92 -5.24
C ARG A 57 -18.86 5.54 -5.00
N ALA A 58 -18.55 4.86 -6.10
CA ALA A 58 -17.90 3.56 -6.06
C ALA A 58 -16.52 3.67 -5.38
N PRO A 59 -16.28 2.94 -4.28
CA PRO A 59 -15.03 3.06 -3.54
C PRO A 59 -13.83 2.58 -4.35
N LYS A 60 -12.66 3.12 -4.00
CA LYS A 60 -11.39 2.66 -4.55
C LYS A 60 -10.95 1.42 -3.77
N THR A 61 -10.73 0.32 -4.48
CA THR A 61 -10.25 -0.93 -3.87
C THR A 61 -8.78 -0.80 -3.50
N SER A 62 -8.43 -1.32 -2.33
CA SER A 62 -7.03 -1.34 -1.87
C SER A 62 -6.24 -2.38 -2.66
N ASN A 63 -5.00 -2.05 -3.04
CA ASN A 63 -4.08 -3.03 -3.61
C ASN A 63 -3.44 -3.88 -2.51
N ALA A 64 -2.73 -4.95 -2.90
CA ALA A 64 -2.09 -5.89 -1.96
C ALA A 64 -1.18 -5.19 -0.93
N PHE A 65 -0.31 -4.27 -1.38
CA PHE A 65 0.58 -3.53 -0.49
C PHE A 65 -0.17 -2.59 0.48
N ILE A 66 -1.26 -1.97 0.03
CA ILE A 66 -2.08 -1.12 0.90
C ILE A 66 -2.76 -1.95 1.99
N ILE A 67 -3.21 -3.16 1.67
CA ILE A 67 -3.76 -4.11 2.65
C ILE A 67 -2.67 -4.50 3.66
N TYR A 68 -1.49 -4.91 3.17
CA TYR A 68 -0.33 -5.24 3.99
C TYR A 68 0.05 -4.10 4.96
N ARG A 69 0.13 -2.87 4.44
CA ARG A 69 0.46 -1.69 5.25
C ARG A 69 -0.60 -1.37 6.31
N LYS A 70 -1.89 -1.60 6.02
CA LYS A 70 -2.96 -1.43 7.02
C LYS A 70 -2.75 -2.39 8.20
N LEU A 71 -2.50 -3.67 7.91
CA LEU A 71 -2.20 -4.65 8.95
C LEU A 71 -0.94 -4.23 9.73
N PHE A 72 0.07 -3.68 9.06
CA PHE A 72 1.27 -3.14 9.71
C PHE A 72 0.96 -2.03 10.73
N VAL A 73 0.02 -1.14 10.41
CA VAL A 73 -0.47 -0.12 11.37
C VAL A 73 -1.17 -0.78 12.55
N GLU A 74 -2.05 -1.75 12.29
CA GLU A 74 -2.83 -2.43 13.33
C GLU A 74 -1.93 -3.21 14.28
N THR A 75 -0.97 -3.98 13.75
CA THR A 75 0.02 -4.71 14.54
C THR A 75 0.92 -3.76 15.33
N ALA A 76 1.35 -2.63 14.75
CA ALA A 76 2.11 -1.62 15.47
C ALA A 76 1.33 -1.07 16.67
N ARG A 77 0.06 -0.71 16.45
CA ARG A 77 -0.83 -0.18 17.49
C ARG A 77 -1.12 -1.21 18.58
N ALA A 78 -1.32 -2.48 18.21
CA ALA A 78 -1.49 -3.57 19.16
C ALA A 78 -0.24 -3.78 20.03
N GLY A 79 0.95 -3.54 19.46
CA GLY A 79 2.22 -3.51 20.20
C GLY A 79 2.45 -2.23 21.02
N GLY A 80 1.50 -1.29 21.05
CA GLY A 80 1.60 -0.02 21.78
C GLY A 80 2.30 1.11 21.01
N TYR A 81 2.68 0.89 19.75
CA TYR A 81 3.38 1.88 18.94
C TYR A 81 2.42 2.72 18.10
N ASN A 82 2.43 4.03 18.33
CA ASN A 82 1.70 5.01 17.51
C ASN A 82 2.66 5.71 16.54
N LEU A 83 2.97 5.02 15.45
CA LEU A 83 3.95 5.47 14.46
C LEU A 83 3.32 6.41 13.42
N PRO A 84 4.01 7.50 13.02
CA PRO A 84 3.59 8.31 11.88
C PRO A 84 3.53 7.51 10.56
N MET A 85 2.59 7.86 9.69
CA MET A 85 2.31 7.11 8.45
C MET A 85 3.51 7.03 7.49
N ASN A 86 4.37 8.04 7.45
CA ASN A 86 5.60 8.02 6.64
C ASN A 86 6.54 6.89 7.11
N ILE A 87 6.73 6.73 8.43
CA ILE A 87 7.57 5.69 9.02
C ILE A 87 6.97 4.31 8.76
N ILE A 88 5.68 4.14 9.03
CA ILE A 88 4.97 2.88 8.73
C ILE A 88 5.13 2.50 7.25
N SER A 89 4.95 3.46 6.34
CA SER A 89 5.03 3.19 4.90
C SER A 89 6.44 2.75 4.49
N SER A 90 7.48 3.39 5.03
CA SER A 90 8.86 2.98 4.79
C SER A 90 9.18 1.61 5.36
N MET A 91 8.73 1.32 6.58
CA MET A 91 8.90 0.01 7.22
C MET A 91 8.19 -1.09 6.43
N ALA A 92 6.90 -0.89 6.13
CA ALA A 92 6.10 -1.84 5.38
C ALA A 92 6.67 -2.09 3.98
N SER A 93 7.21 -1.08 3.29
CA SER A 93 7.84 -1.27 1.96
C SER A 93 9.03 -2.23 2.04
N ARG A 94 9.92 -2.03 3.03
CA ARG A 94 11.09 -2.88 3.22
C ARG A 94 10.69 -4.31 3.60
N SER A 95 9.75 -4.47 4.52
CA SER A 95 9.25 -5.78 4.89
C SER A 95 8.60 -6.48 3.70
N TRP A 96 7.72 -5.78 2.97
CA TRP A 96 7.05 -6.31 1.78
C TRP A 96 8.02 -6.81 0.71
N GLU A 97 9.12 -6.10 0.44
CA GLU A 97 10.13 -6.55 -0.52
C GLU A 97 10.76 -7.89 -0.11
N GLN A 98 10.96 -8.10 1.19
CA GLN A 98 11.62 -9.27 1.77
C GLN A 98 10.66 -10.43 2.08
N GLU A 99 9.34 -10.19 2.07
CA GLU A 99 8.35 -11.26 2.24
C GLU A 99 8.48 -12.34 1.16
N PRO A 100 8.21 -13.60 1.51
CA PRO A 100 8.21 -14.70 0.56
C PRO A 100 7.02 -14.56 -0.41
N GLU A 101 7.12 -15.20 -1.59
CA GLU A 101 6.15 -14.99 -2.66
C GLU A 101 4.77 -15.55 -2.30
N GLU A 102 4.70 -16.58 -1.46
CA GLU A 102 3.46 -17.17 -0.93
C GLU A 102 2.65 -16.12 -0.17
N VAL A 103 3.31 -15.34 0.70
CA VAL A 103 2.68 -14.26 1.47
C VAL A 103 2.18 -13.18 0.53
N LYS A 104 3.04 -12.72 -0.40
CA LYS A 104 2.66 -11.71 -1.40
C LYS A 104 1.46 -12.15 -2.23
N ASN A 105 1.43 -13.42 -2.64
CA ASN A 105 0.36 -13.99 -3.44
C ASN A 105 -0.96 -14.03 -2.69
N GLU A 106 -0.95 -14.31 -1.39
CA GLU A 106 -2.18 -14.29 -0.59
C GLU A 106 -2.78 -12.87 -0.52
N TYR A 107 -1.96 -11.85 -0.25
CA TYR A 107 -2.44 -10.46 -0.30
C TYR A 107 -2.90 -10.03 -1.68
N LYS A 108 -2.25 -10.50 -2.76
CA LYS A 108 -2.73 -10.28 -4.14
C LYS A 108 -4.09 -10.96 -4.38
N ARG A 109 -4.30 -12.17 -3.85
CA ARG A 109 -5.56 -12.91 -3.93
C ARG A 109 -6.68 -12.11 -3.26
N ILE A 110 -6.47 -11.67 -2.03
CA ILE A 110 -7.43 -10.84 -1.26
C ILE A 110 -7.74 -9.54 -1.99
N ALA A 111 -6.71 -8.83 -2.49
CA ALA A 111 -6.92 -7.58 -3.24
C ALA A 111 -7.74 -7.78 -4.52
N LYS A 112 -7.52 -8.90 -5.23
CA LYS A 112 -8.26 -9.25 -6.44
C LYS A 112 -9.72 -9.60 -6.12
N GLU A 113 -9.94 -10.34 -5.04
CA GLU A 113 -11.27 -10.71 -4.57
C GLU A 113 -12.08 -9.46 -4.20
N ALA A 114 -11.50 -8.54 -3.43
CA ALA A 114 -12.10 -7.25 -3.11
C ALA A 114 -12.41 -6.41 -4.37
N PHE A 115 -11.53 -6.45 -5.37
CA PHE A 115 -11.76 -5.77 -6.65
C PHE A 115 -12.92 -6.35 -7.44
N ASN A 116 -13.04 -7.68 -7.48
CA ASN A 116 -14.13 -8.38 -8.14
C ASN A 116 -15.47 -8.06 -7.46
N TYR A 117 -15.52 -8.20 -6.13
CA TYR A 117 -16.69 -7.87 -5.33
C TYR A 117 -17.15 -6.41 -5.57
N ARG A 118 -16.21 -5.47 -5.61
CA ARG A 118 -16.50 -4.07 -5.93
C ARG A 118 -17.04 -3.87 -7.35
N ASN A 119 -16.59 -4.64 -8.35
CA ASN A 119 -17.11 -4.52 -9.71
C ASN A 119 -18.50 -5.16 -9.86
N GLU A 120 -18.82 -6.17 -9.05
CA GLU A 120 -20.16 -6.74 -8.95
C GLU A 120 -21.15 -5.73 -8.35
N LEU A 121 -20.74 -5.03 -7.28
CA LEU A 121 -21.57 -3.99 -6.66
C LEU A 121 -21.68 -2.70 -7.49
N PHE A 122 -20.61 -2.32 -8.19
CA PHE A 122 -20.53 -1.09 -8.98
C PHE A 122 -20.12 -1.41 -10.42
N PRO A 123 -21.01 -2.01 -11.22
CA PRO A 123 -20.71 -2.32 -12.61
C PRO A 123 -20.38 -1.01 -13.34
N LYS A 124 -19.17 -0.94 -13.90
CA LYS A 124 -18.78 0.22 -14.70
C LYS A 124 -19.70 0.29 -15.91
N ILE A 125 -20.48 1.36 -16.02
CA ILE A 125 -21.11 1.72 -17.30
C ILE A 125 -19.96 1.90 -18.28
N LYS A 126 -19.81 1.01 -19.26
CA LYS A 126 -18.72 1.09 -20.24
C LYS A 126 -18.84 2.48 -20.90
N PRO A 127 -17.83 3.36 -20.81
CA PRO A 127 -17.86 4.58 -21.61
C PRO A 127 -17.95 4.12 -23.07
N GLN A 128 -19.02 4.51 -23.77
CA GLN A 128 -19.04 4.34 -25.21
C GLN A 128 -17.78 5.02 -25.74
N LYS A 129 -16.97 4.27 -26.49
CA LYS A 129 -15.82 4.84 -27.19
C LYS A 129 -16.37 5.87 -28.17
N LYS A 130 -16.53 7.13 -27.74
CA LYS A 130 -16.45 8.25 -28.67
C LYS A 130 -15.01 8.21 -29.14
N ARG A 131 -14.81 7.57 -30.29
CA ARG A 131 -13.55 7.62 -31.01
C ARG A 131 -13.39 9.09 -31.33
N ASP A 132 -12.63 9.80 -30.51
CA ASP A 132 -12.29 11.18 -30.78
C ASP A 132 -11.69 11.19 -32.18
N GLN A 133 -12.40 11.83 -33.10
CA GLN A 133 -11.86 12.25 -34.37
C GLN A 133 -10.78 13.27 -34.03
N TRP A 134 -9.57 12.79 -33.72
CA TRP A 134 -8.41 13.65 -33.77
C TRP A 134 -8.42 14.20 -35.20
N LYS A 135 -8.66 15.50 -35.34
CA LYS A 135 -8.53 16.17 -36.63
C LYS A 135 -7.04 16.09 -36.98
N THR A 136 -6.65 15.02 -37.67
CA THR A 136 -5.34 14.91 -38.28
C THR A 136 -5.24 16.05 -39.27
N VAL A 137 -4.49 17.10 -38.91
CA VAL A 137 -4.16 18.16 -39.85
C VAL A 137 -3.06 17.61 -40.73
N SER A 138 -3.42 17.23 -41.94
CA SER A 138 -2.45 16.88 -42.99
C SER A 138 -1.85 18.18 -43.51
N PHE A 139 -0.53 18.28 -43.49
CA PHE A 139 0.19 19.36 -44.17
C PHE A 139 0.62 18.84 -45.54
N ASP A 140 0.18 19.53 -46.60
CA ASP A 140 0.67 19.24 -47.94
C ASP A 140 2.16 19.60 -48.03
N LYS A 141 2.96 18.70 -48.60
CA LYS A 141 4.39 18.94 -48.81
C LYS A 141 4.56 19.96 -49.92
N PRO A 142 5.44 20.97 -49.76
CA PRO A 142 5.67 21.96 -50.81
C PRO A 142 6.32 21.30 -52.04
N SER A 143 5.73 21.57 -53.20
CA SER A 143 6.25 21.18 -54.51
C SER A 143 7.56 21.93 -54.79
N VAL A 144 8.62 21.20 -55.12
CA VAL A 144 9.90 21.71 -55.62
C VAL A 144 9.79 21.94 -57.12
#